data_AF-A0A7S2SGG0-F1
#
_entry.id   AF-A0A7S2SGG0-F1
#
_cell.length_a   1.000
_cell.length_b   1.000
_cell.length_c   1.000
_cell.angle_alpha   90.00
_cell.angle_beta   90.00
_cell.angle_gamma   90.00
#
_symmetry.space_group_name_H-M   'P 1'
#
loop_
_entity.id
_entity.type
_entity.pdbx_description
1 polymer ?
#
loop_
_entity_poly.entity_id
_entity_poly.type
_entity_poly.pdbx_seq_one_letter_code
_entity_poly.pdbx_strand_id
1 'polypeptide(L)'
;MMEDPIVEQQIDDLRERMRLLQGDRRANIEIIQANKDANKDEIKRLRDENKELRVKISQIQRSGEALGPEGDMEHLRLEVIKLREEYDKCKLSTTKNKRELQQLKDEVKGLELEAKRPNQEDSPLTRNIRMLENRLDKAMIKYNEAQSIRKTYEQIVKRLKEERIGFDSQLAALERTFATKQRDYDELLLLSGDANHAREVASQELERVKAGYEEERRRREAELREKHQELALRRQTQDLLQKRERMQQAIKAEEEEGNEQEGEESLRKAAAVNAITATMISQERLEQKNKIDIFEQAFRKIKDATGVSDVNEVIQKIISQEGTTENLMLLTKENQAKIEQLNDTKAGMKARVEEVKYSGPGGGHRRKMVDDHEEQLTSAATRLERCKLKYERLAKMLISIKAGVKHLQDKLAPVREDLGGRELDLTDETVVAVLVETERMSLTLTSRMKAAKAEELVLSRSRQAGGEFDEEEEEEALIKIGASIQLEGVDESALQARPHNQRIELPSMEDEWDTDPHAMAGDMLADVDGDEELTRDKVKKASHQLMSQQEKKKKKPKKRRD
;
A
#
# COMPACT_ATOMS: atom_id res chain seq x y z
N MET A 1 -118.44 -34.86 38.33
CA MET A 1 -119.32 -34.03 37.49
C MET A 1 -118.40 -33.24 36.58
N MET A 2 -118.42 -33.59 35.29
CA MET A 2 -117.59 -32.95 34.27
C MET A 2 -118.13 -31.54 34.06
N GLU A 3 -117.33 -30.53 34.36
CA GLU A 3 -117.59 -29.15 33.92
C GLU A 3 -116.79 -28.95 32.63
N ASP A 4 -117.53 -28.67 31.57
CA ASP A 4 -117.10 -28.72 30.18
C ASP A 4 -116.06 -27.64 29.86
N PRO A 5 -114.97 -27.96 29.14
CA PRO A 5 -114.01 -26.98 28.61
C PRO A 5 -114.66 -25.93 27.69
N ILE A 6 -115.89 -26.18 27.25
CA ILE A 6 -116.73 -25.26 26.48
C ILE A 6 -117.20 -24.08 27.35
N VAL A 7 -117.47 -24.29 28.64
CA VAL A 7 -118.00 -23.25 29.54
C VAL A 7 -116.90 -22.25 29.91
N GLU A 8 -115.67 -22.73 30.11
CA GLU A 8 -114.52 -21.88 30.44
C GLU A 8 -114.09 -21.02 29.22
N GLN A 9 -114.11 -21.61 28.01
CA GLN A 9 -113.97 -20.84 26.76
C GLN A 9 -115.07 -19.79 26.58
N GLN A 10 -116.33 -20.11 26.89
CA GLN A 10 -117.42 -19.13 26.79
C GLN A 10 -117.28 -17.97 27.79
N ILE A 11 -116.73 -18.22 28.99
CA ILE A 11 -116.47 -17.18 29.99
C ILE A 11 -115.31 -16.29 29.56
N ASP A 12 -114.23 -16.86 29.01
CA ASP A 12 -113.10 -16.07 28.52
C ASP A 12 -113.46 -15.29 27.25
N ASP A 13 -114.25 -15.86 26.34
CA ASP A 13 -114.84 -15.13 25.20
C ASP A 13 -115.72 -13.96 25.67
N LEU A 14 -116.51 -14.14 26.74
CA LEU A 14 -117.32 -13.06 27.31
C LEU A 14 -116.47 -11.98 27.98
N ARG A 15 -115.38 -12.35 28.65
CA ARG A 15 -114.41 -11.39 29.24
C ARG A 15 -113.67 -10.62 28.18
N GLU A 16 -113.24 -11.28 27.11
CA GLU A 16 -112.57 -10.64 25.98
C GLU A 16 -113.54 -9.72 25.21
N ARG A 17 -114.80 -10.14 25.04
CA ARG A 17 -115.85 -9.30 24.45
C ARG A 17 -116.20 -8.10 25.33
N MET A 18 -116.21 -8.25 26.65
CA MET A 18 -116.36 -7.14 27.60
C MET A 18 -115.17 -6.18 27.56
N ARG A 19 -113.94 -6.69 27.42
CA ARG A 19 -112.72 -5.87 27.27
C ARG A 19 -112.74 -5.09 25.94
N LEU A 20 -113.16 -5.74 24.85
CA LEU A 20 -113.36 -5.09 23.55
C LEU A 20 -114.46 -4.03 23.63
N LEU A 21 -115.60 -4.30 24.27
CA LEU A 21 -116.68 -3.33 24.50
C LEU A 21 -116.23 -2.13 25.36
N GLN A 22 -115.38 -2.34 26.36
CA GLN A 22 -114.79 -1.24 27.13
C GLN A 22 -113.79 -0.45 26.29
N GLY A 23 -113.02 -1.12 25.42
CA GLY A 23 -112.18 -0.51 24.41
C GLY A 23 -112.98 0.36 23.44
N ASP A 24 -114.06 -0.18 22.88
CA ASP A 24 -114.97 0.53 21.96
C ASP A 24 -115.67 1.70 22.65
N ARG A 25 -116.06 1.56 23.92
CA ARG A 25 -116.65 2.65 24.69
C ARG A 25 -115.65 3.76 24.96
N ARG A 26 -114.40 3.42 25.27
CA ARG A 26 -113.31 4.38 25.46
C ARG A 26 -112.93 5.06 24.15
N ALA A 27 -112.78 4.30 23.07
CA ALA A 27 -112.53 4.82 21.73
C ALA A 27 -113.66 5.74 21.25
N ASN A 28 -114.92 5.38 21.49
CA ASN A 28 -116.06 6.27 21.18
C ASN A 28 -116.05 7.56 22.00
N ILE A 29 -115.68 7.51 23.28
CA ILE A 29 -115.54 8.72 24.10
C ILE A 29 -114.38 9.58 23.58
N GLU A 30 -113.24 8.99 23.23
CA GLU A 30 -112.10 9.68 22.64
C GLU A 30 -112.45 10.31 21.29
N ILE A 31 -113.21 9.62 20.42
CA ILE A 31 -113.71 10.16 19.14
C ILE A 31 -114.70 11.30 19.38
N ILE A 32 -115.62 11.18 20.33
CA ILE A 32 -116.57 12.26 20.66
C ILE A 32 -115.84 13.48 21.22
N GLN A 33 -114.83 13.27 22.06
CA GLN A 33 -114.02 14.35 22.64
C GLN A 33 -113.19 15.04 21.55
N ALA A 34 -112.55 14.27 20.67
CA ALA A 34 -111.81 14.78 19.52
C ALA A 34 -112.72 15.57 18.57
N ASN A 35 -113.92 15.07 18.27
CA ASN A 35 -114.92 15.78 17.46
C ASN A 35 -115.39 17.07 18.13
N LYS A 36 -115.55 17.06 19.46
CA LYS A 36 -115.92 18.26 20.22
C LYS A 36 -114.84 19.32 20.15
N ASP A 37 -113.57 18.94 20.25
CA ASP A 37 -112.45 19.88 20.17
C ASP A 37 -112.22 20.36 18.73
N ALA A 38 -112.34 19.48 17.73
CA ALA A 38 -112.36 19.88 16.32
C ALA A 38 -113.49 20.88 15.99
N ASN A 39 -114.69 20.65 16.51
CA ASN A 39 -115.81 21.58 16.33
C ASN A 39 -115.58 22.92 17.04
N LYS A 40 -114.89 22.95 18.19
CA LYS A 40 -114.54 24.22 18.86
C LYS A 40 -113.53 25.01 18.05
N ASP A 41 -112.54 24.33 17.47
CA ASP A 41 -111.52 24.97 16.63
C ASP A 41 -112.13 25.49 15.32
N GLU A 42 -113.08 24.76 14.75
CA GLU A 42 -113.84 25.22 13.58
C GLU A 42 -114.71 26.44 13.91
N ILE A 43 -115.39 26.45 15.06
CA ILE A 43 -116.13 27.65 15.51
C ILE A 43 -115.20 28.84 15.75
N LYS A 44 -113.98 28.63 16.25
CA LYS A 44 -112.98 29.70 16.38
C LYS A 44 -112.56 30.23 15.01
N ARG A 45 -112.21 29.35 14.06
CA ARG A 45 -111.91 29.74 12.68
C ARG A 45 -113.04 30.54 12.06
N LEU A 46 -114.27 30.04 12.13
CA LEU A 46 -115.45 30.74 11.59
C LEU A 46 -115.72 32.08 12.27
N ARG A 47 -115.36 32.25 13.55
CA ARG A 47 -115.46 33.54 14.26
C ARG A 47 -114.36 34.51 13.82
N ASP A 48 -113.14 34.03 13.65
CA ASP A 48 -112.02 34.84 13.16
C ASP A 48 -112.26 35.26 11.69
N GLU A 49 -112.75 34.34 10.86
CA GLU A 49 -113.21 34.65 9.49
C GLU A 49 -114.39 35.62 9.49
N ASN A 50 -115.39 35.46 10.36
CA ASN A 50 -116.46 36.45 10.48
C ASN A 50 -115.96 37.82 10.95
N LYS A 51 -114.96 37.86 11.83
CA LYS A 51 -114.34 39.10 12.29
C LYS A 51 -113.57 39.75 11.15
N GLU A 52 -112.80 38.98 10.38
CA GLU A 52 -112.14 39.45 9.16
C GLU A 52 -113.14 39.93 8.12
N LEU A 53 -114.22 39.19 7.87
CA LEU A 53 -115.26 39.58 6.92
C LEU A 53 -115.99 40.85 7.40
N ARG A 54 -116.23 41.03 8.70
CA ARG A 54 -116.75 42.29 9.25
C ARG A 54 -115.78 43.44 9.08
N VAL A 55 -114.47 43.21 9.24
CA VAL A 55 -113.43 44.22 8.95
C VAL A 55 -113.38 44.55 7.46
N LYS A 56 -113.41 43.54 6.59
CA LYS A 56 -113.47 43.70 5.12
C LYS A 56 -114.75 44.42 4.69
N ILE A 57 -115.92 44.10 5.24
CA ILE A 57 -117.18 44.84 4.99
C ILE A 57 -117.08 46.28 5.52
N SER A 58 -116.47 46.50 6.69
CA SER A 58 -116.25 47.85 7.23
C SER A 58 -115.22 48.66 6.43
N GLN A 59 -114.30 48.00 5.74
CA GLN A 59 -113.38 48.62 4.77
C GLN A 59 -114.11 48.91 3.45
N ILE A 60 -114.90 47.96 2.94
CA ILE A 60 -115.67 48.10 1.70
C ILE A 60 -116.77 49.16 1.83
N GLN A 61 -117.45 49.26 2.98
CA GLN A 61 -118.40 50.35 3.26
C GLN A 61 -117.70 51.71 3.42
N ARG A 62 -116.45 51.74 3.89
CA ARG A 62 -115.63 52.97 3.92
C ARG A 62 -115.03 53.34 2.57
N SER A 63 -114.80 52.38 1.67
CA SER A 63 -114.31 52.62 0.31
C SER A 63 -115.44 52.74 -0.73
N GLY A 64 -116.68 52.41 -0.36
CA GLY A 64 -117.86 52.46 -1.25
C GLY A 64 -118.46 53.86 -1.45
N GLU A 65 -117.95 54.88 -0.77
CA GLU A 65 -118.36 56.29 -0.93
C GLU A 65 -117.32 57.16 -1.66
N ALA A 66 -116.24 56.58 -2.20
CA ALA A 66 -115.26 57.33 -2.96
C ALA A 66 -114.72 56.50 -4.14
N LEU A 67 -115.18 56.83 -5.35
CA LEU A 67 -114.41 56.92 -6.61
C LEU A 67 -115.37 56.75 -7.81
N GLY A 68 -115.72 57.86 -8.45
CA GLY A 68 -116.42 57.85 -9.73
C GLY A 68 -115.50 57.43 -10.90
N PRO A 69 -116.06 57.22 -12.11
CA PRO A 69 -115.36 56.67 -13.28
C PRO A 69 -114.15 57.46 -13.82
N GLU A 70 -113.83 58.62 -13.24
CA GLU A 70 -112.58 59.36 -13.53
C GLU A 70 -111.36 58.77 -12.79
N GLY A 71 -111.53 58.18 -11.61
CA GLY A 71 -110.44 57.59 -10.82
C GLY A 71 -109.85 56.33 -11.45
N ASP A 72 -110.69 55.50 -12.09
CA ASP A 72 -110.26 54.27 -12.75
C ASP A 72 -109.42 54.57 -14.01
N MET A 73 -109.73 55.64 -14.74
CA MET A 73 -108.92 56.08 -15.88
C MET A 73 -107.56 56.65 -15.46
N GLU A 74 -107.50 57.37 -14.34
CA GLU A 74 -106.21 57.80 -13.78
C GLU A 74 -105.38 56.62 -13.26
N HIS A 75 -106.02 55.63 -12.61
CA HIS A 75 -105.33 54.43 -12.14
C HIS A 75 -104.76 53.61 -13.32
N LEU A 76 -105.54 53.41 -14.39
CA LEU A 76 -105.08 52.71 -15.59
C LEU A 76 -103.94 53.45 -16.30
N ARG A 77 -103.98 54.80 -16.33
CA ARG A 77 -102.87 55.62 -16.86
C ARG A 77 -101.62 55.46 -16.03
N LEU A 78 -101.72 55.49 -14.71
CA LEU A 78 -100.59 55.26 -13.79
C LEU A 78 -100.03 53.84 -13.95
N GLU A 79 -100.87 52.84 -14.17
CA GLU A 79 -100.44 51.47 -14.40
C GLU A 79 -99.73 51.29 -15.75
N VAL A 80 -100.22 51.92 -16.82
CA VAL A 80 -99.52 51.97 -18.11
C VAL A 80 -98.17 52.69 -18.00
N ILE A 81 -98.07 53.76 -17.20
CA ILE A 81 -96.80 54.44 -16.93
C ILE A 81 -95.84 53.50 -16.19
N LYS A 82 -96.30 52.80 -15.14
CA LYS A 82 -95.48 51.80 -14.42
C LYS A 82 -95.00 50.67 -15.33
N LEU A 83 -95.89 50.11 -16.15
CA LEU A 83 -95.55 49.07 -17.14
C LEU A 83 -94.54 49.56 -18.18
N ARG A 84 -94.64 50.83 -18.62
CA ARG A 84 -93.64 51.45 -19.49
C ARG A 84 -92.30 51.64 -18.79
N GLU A 85 -92.29 52.10 -17.55
CA GLU A 85 -91.06 52.23 -16.76
C GLU A 85 -90.39 50.86 -16.53
N GLU A 86 -91.16 49.81 -16.26
CA GLU A 86 -90.66 48.44 -16.13
C GLU A 86 -90.13 47.91 -17.47
N TYR A 87 -90.84 48.16 -18.56
CA TYR A 87 -90.38 47.82 -19.91
C TYR A 87 -89.07 48.54 -20.26
N ASP A 88 -88.97 49.83 -19.99
CA ASP A 88 -87.75 50.61 -20.25
C ASP A 88 -86.58 50.16 -19.36
N LYS A 89 -86.84 49.80 -18.10
CA LYS A 89 -85.84 49.18 -17.20
C LYS A 89 -85.36 47.83 -17.74
N CYS A 90 -86.27 46.95 -18.15
CA CYS A 90 -85.96 45.65 -18.74
C CYS A 90 -85.20 45.79 -20.06
N LYS A 91 -85.59 46.74 -20.91
CA LYS A 91 -84.91 47.07 -22.16
C LYS A 91 -83.50 47.58 -21.89
N LEU A 92 -83.32 48.49 -20.93
CA LEU A 92 -82.01 48.98 -20.53
C LEU A 92 -81.13 47.84 -20.02
N SER A 93 -81.64 46.99 -19.13
CA SER A 93 -80.93 45.80 -18.63
C SER A 93 -80.52 44.86 -19.77
N THR A 94 -81.42 44.59 -20.72
CA THR A 94 -81.13 43.79 -21.90
C THR A 94 -80.03 44.41 -22.77
N THR A 95 -80.02 45.74 -22.94
CA THR A 95 -78.96 46.42 -23.69
C THR A 95 -77.62 46.42 -22.97
N LYS A 96 -77.60 46.46 -21.63
CA LYS A 96 -76.37 46.33 -20.83
C LYS A 96 -75.80 44.92 -20.96
N ASN A 97 -76.62 43.89 -20.71
CA ASN A 97 -76.20 42.49 -20.81
C ASN A 97 -75.72 42.14 -22.23
N LYS A 98 -76.33 42.71 -23.28
CA LYS A 98 -75.85 42.55 -24.66
C LYS A 98 -74.46 43.16 -24.89
N ARG A 99 -74.17 44.33 -24.30
CA ARG A 99 -72.84 44.94 -24.38
C ARG A 99 -71.80 44.12 -23.60
N GLU A 100 -72.14 43.68 -22.40
CA GLU A 100 -71.28 42.82 -21.58
C GLU A 100 -70.98 41.50 -22.29
N LEU A 101 -71.99 40.85 -22.88
CA LEU A 101 -71.80 39.64 -23.67
C LEU A 101 -70.87 39.88 -24.88
N GLN A 102 -70.97 41.05 -25.52
CA GLN A 102 -70.10 41.40 -26.64
C GLN A 102 -68.65 41.62 -26.18
N GLN A 103 -68.45 42.35 -25.07
CA GLN A 103 -67.14 42.53 -24.45
C GLN A 103 -66.51 41.19 -24.08
N LEU A 104 -67.28 40.31 -23.44
CA LEU A 104 -66.79 38.99 -23.03
C LEU A 104 -66.46 38.12 -24.25
N LYS A 105 -67.23 38.20 -25.35
CA LYS A 105 -66.91 37.52 -26.61
C LYS A 105 -65.62 38.05 -27.24
N ASP A 106 -65.39 39.36 -27.17
CA ASP A 106 -64.18 39.97 -27.72
C ASP A 106 -62.95 39.63 -26.85
N GLU A 107 -63.12 39.56 -25.52
CA GLU A 107 -62.10 39.06 -24.59
C GLU A 107 -61.77 37.58 -24.84
N VAL A 108 -62.77 36.72 -25.00
CA VAL A 108 -62.56 35.30 -25.33
C VAL A 108 -61.80 35.15 -26.65
N LYS A 109 -62.13 35.93 -27.68
CA LYS A 109 -61.37 35.94 -28.94
C LYS A 109 -59.93 36.42 -28.75
N GLY A 110 -59.71 37.41 -27.89
CA GLY A 110 -58.37 37.87 -27.52
C GLY A 110 -57.56 36.76 -26.86
N LEU A 111 -58.15 36.09 -25.88
CA LEU A 111 -57.54 34.96 -25.19
C LEU A 111 -57.30 33.75 -26.12
N GLU A 112 -58.20 33.48 -27.07
CA GLU A 112 -58.00 32.43 -28.09
C GLU A 112 -56.83 32.75 -29.03
N LEU A 113 -56.62 34.02 -29.37
CA LEU A 113 -55.47 34.47 -30.16
C LEU A 113 -54.17 34.37 -29.37
N GLU A 114 -54.18 34.71 -28.07
CA GLU A 114 -53.03 34.56 -27.17
C GLU A 114 -52.72 33.09 -26.85
N ALA A 115 -53.73 32.22 -26.80
CA ALA A 115 -53.59 30.80 -26.53
C ALA A 115 -52.96 30.02 -27.71
N LYS A 116 -52.91 30.60 -28.91
CA LYS A 116 -52.11 30.05 -30.01
C LYS A 116 -50.64 30.15 -29.65
N ARG A 117 -50.07 29.05 -29.14
CA ARG A 117 -48.68 28.96 -28.73
C ARG A 117 -47.73 29.40 -29.88
N PRO A 118 -46.72 30.25 -29.61
CA PRO A 118 -45.73 30.69 -30.62
C PRO A 118 -44.88 29.57 -31.23
N ASN A 119 -44.94 28.36 -30.67
CA ASN A 119 -44.07 27.24 -31.04
C ASN A 119 -44.41 26.60 -32.40
N GLN A 120 -45.48 27.04 -33.07
CA GLN A 120 -45.88 26.52 -34.38
C GLN A 120 -45.49 27.43 -35.55
N GLU A 121 -45.04 28.65 -35.28
CA GLU A 121 -44.54 29.52 -36.34
C GLU A 121 -43.05 29.27 -36.57
N ASP A 122 -42.71 29.06 -37.83
CA ASP A 122 -41.35 28.93 -38.36
C ASP A 122 -40.64 30.32 -38.30
N SER A 123 -40.66 30.92 -37.11
CA SER A 123 -40.12 32.23 -36.81
C SER A 123 -38.60 32.22 -37.01
N PRO A 124 -38.01 33.31 -37.52
CA PRO A 124 -36.56 33.43 -37.63
C PRO A 124 -35.85 33.17 -36.28
N LEU A 125 -36.51 33.46 -35.15
CA LEU A 125 -36.00 33.15 -33.83
C LEU A 125 -35.93 31.63 -33.58
N THR A 126 -36.98 30.87 -33.91
CA THR A 126 -37.02 29.41 -33.76
C THR A 126 -35.94 28.73 -34.62
N ARG A 127 -35.68 29.25 -35.83
CA ARG A 127 -34.57 28.77 -36.67
C ARG A 127 -33.21 29.10 -36.08
N ASN A 128 -33.03 30.30 -35.53
CA ASN A 128 -31.79 30.67 -34.85
C ASN A 128 -31.53 29.81 -33.61
N ILE A 129 -32.56 29.52 -32.81
CA ILE A 129 -32.46 28.62 -31.66
C ILE A 129 -31.98 27.23 -32.12
N ARG A 130 -32.63 26.64 -33.15
CA ARG A 130 -32.19 25.35 -33.72
C ARG A 130 -30.76 25.38 -34.24
N MET A 131 -30.32 26.47 -34.87
CA MET A 131 -28.94 26.60 -35.35
C MET A 131 -27.92 26.67 -34.19
N LEU A 132 -28.26 27.40 -33.13
CA LEU A 132 -27.43 27.50 -31.94
C LEU A 132 -27.36 26.16 -31.18
N GLU A 133 -28.47 25.45 -31.07
CA GLU A 133 -28.53 24.09 -30.51
C GLU A 133 -27.64 23.13 -31.30
N ASN A 134 -27.79 23.08 -32.63
CA ASN A 134 -26.92 22.26 -33.49
C ASN A 134 -25.42 22.64 -33.38
N ARG A 135 -25.11 23.92 -33.17
CA ARG A 135 -23.74 24.39 -32.98
C ARG A 135 -23.20 23.96 -31.61
N LEU A 136 -24.04 24.02 -30.58
CA LEU A 136 -23.72 23.53 -29.24
C LEU A 136 -23.47 22.03 -29.24
N ASP A 137 -24.32 21.25 -29.90
CA ASP A 137 -24.16 19.80 -30.04
C ASP A 137 -22.84 19.44 -30.74
N LYS A 138 -22.51 20.16 -31.83
CA LYS A 138 -21.22 19.98 -32.51
C LYS A 138 -20.03 20.35 -31.62
N ALA A 139 -20.15 21.40 -30.80
CA ALA A 139 -19.11 21.77 -29.84
C ALA A 139 -18.96 20.73 -28.73
N MET A 140 -20.06 20.18 -28.24
CA MET A 140 -20.11 19.09 -27.25
C MET A 140 -19.45 17.82 -27.78
N ILE A 141 -19.75 17.41 -29.03
CA ILE A 141 -19.12 16.24 -29.66
C ILE A 141 -17.60 16.44 -29.75
N LYS A 142 -17.15 17.61 -30.24
CA LYS A 142 -15.72 17.94 -30.34
C LYS A 142 -15.03 17.99 -28.98
N TYR A 143 -15.70 18.52 -27.96
CA TYR A 143 -15.17 18.55 -26.60
C TYR A 143 -15.00 17.14 -26.04
N ASN A 144 -16.00 16.27 -26.22
CA ASN A 144 -15.94 14.88 -25.76
C ASN A 144 -14.85 14.08 -26.51
N GLU A 145 -14.66 14.33 -27.81
CA GLU A 145 -13.57 13.74 -28.59
C GLU A 145 -12.19 14.26 -28.14
N ALA A 146 -12.04 15.56 -27.92
CA ALA A 146 -10.80 16.11 -27.38
C ALA A 146 -10.50 15.56 -25.96
N GLN A 147 -11.53 15.36 -25.13
CA GLN A 147 -11.40 14.75 -23.81
C GLN A 147 -11.00 13.27 -23.89
N SER A 148 -11.53 12.50 -24.84
CA SER A 148 -11.13 11.10 -25.01
C SER A 148 -9.69 10.99 -25.49
N ILE A 149 -9.27 11.84 -26.44
CA ILE A 149 -7.88 11.95 -26.91
C ILE A 149 -6.94 12.40 -25.77
N ARG A 150 -7.36 13.37 -24.95
CA ARG A 150 -6.56 13.78 -23.78
C ARG A 150 -6.34 12.61 -22.83
N LYS A 151 -7.40 11.85 -22.51
CA LYS A 151 -7.30 10.68 -21.62
C LYS A 151 -6.35 9.62 -22.17
N THR A 152 -6.34 9.37 -23.48
CA THR A 152 -5.40 8.41 -24.08
C THR A 152 -3.95 8.93 -24.01
N TYR A 153 -3.70 10.20 -24.29
CA TYR A 153 -2.37 10.78 -24.10
C TYR A 153 -1.90 10.77 -22.64
N GLU A 154 -2.80 11.01 -21.69
CA GLU A 154 -2.49 10.90 -20.25
C GLU A 154 -2.08 9.48 -19.86
N GLN A 155 -2.77 8.47 -20.39
CA GLN A 155 -2.38 7.06 -20.20
C GLN A 155 -1.02 6.76 -20.82
N ILE A 156 -0.75 7.23 -22.04
CA ILE A 156 0.55 7.06 -22.70
C ILE A 156 1.66 7.71 -21.86
N VAL A 157 1.45 8.95 -21.41
CA VAL A 157 2.44 9.66 -20.57
C VAL A 157 2.65 8.94 -19.24
N LYS A 158 1.59 8.43 -18.60
CA LYS A 158 1.71 7.66 -17.36
C LYS A 158 2.56 6.41 -17.59
N ARG A 159 2.27 5.64 -18.64
CA ARG A 159 3.03 4.45 -19.01
C ARG A 159 4.50 4.78 -19.30
N LEU A 160 4.77 5.82 -20.07
CA LEU A 160 6.15 6.25 -20.37
C LEU A 160 6.91 6.68 -19.11
N LYS A 161 6.24 7.29 -18.13
CA LYS A 161 6.85 7.62 -16.83
C LYS A 161 7.16 6.36 -16.00
N GLU A 162 6.27 5.37 -16.00
CA GLU A 162 6.49 4.08 -15.36
C GLU A 162 7.66 3.32 -16.03
N GLU A 163 7.69 3.29 -17.37
CA GLU A 163 8.78 2.69 -18.15
C GLU A 163 10.11 3.40 -17.90
N ARG A 164 10.12 4.75 -17.79
CA ARG A 164 11.32 5.53 -17.42
C ARG A 164 11.90 5.10 -16.08
N ILE A 165 11.06 4.91 -15.06
CA ILE A 165 11.49 4.42 -13.74
C ILE A 165 12.02 2.98 -13.85
N GLY A 166 11.40 2.15 -14.69
CA GLY A 166 11.89 0.81 -15.01
C GLY A 166 13.30 0.80 -15.62
N PHE A 167 13.58 1.73 -16.54
CA PHE A 167 14.91 1.86 -17.16
C PHE A 167 15.99 2.25 -16.15
N ASP A 168 15.70 3.13 -15.19
CA ASP A 168 16.66 3.49 -14.14
C ASP A 168 17.05 2.27 -13.29
N SER A 169 16.09 1.37 -13.00
CA SER A 169 16.36 0.11 -12.28
C SER A 169 17.21 -0.86 -13.10
N GLN A 170 16.89 -1.02 -14.39
CA GLN A 170 17.66 -1.86 -15.31
C GLN A 170 19.09 -1.33 -15.50
N LEU A 171 19.25 -0.01 -15.63
CA LEU A 171 20.55 0.64 -15.72
C LEU A 171 21.37 0.40 -14.44
N ALA A 172 20.78 0.60 -13.26
CA ALA A 172 21.45 0.34 -11.99
C ALA A 172 21.85 -1.15 -11.82
N ALA A 173 21.05 -2.08 -12.35
CA ALA A 173 21.39 -3.50 -12.37
C ALA A 173 22.58 -3.77 -13.32
N LEU A 174 22.60 -3.18 -14.52
CA LEU A 174 23.71 -3.27 -15.46
C LEU A 174 24.99 -2.62 -14.92
N GLU A 175 24.89 -1.48 -14.25
CA GLU A 175 26.04 -0.83 -13.61
C GLU A 175 26.63 -1.68 -12.49
N ARG A 176 25.77 -2.35 -11.69
CA ARG A 176 26.22 -3.30 -10.67
C ARG A 176 26.94 -4.50 -11.28
N THR A 177 26.38 -5.09 -12.33
CA THR A 177 27.03 -6.24 -13.00
C THR A 177 28.33 -5.82 -13.67
N PHE A 178 28.37 -4.64 -14.31
CA PHE A 178 29.59 -4.08 -14.89
C PHE A 178 30.67 -3.85 -13.82
N ALA A 179 30.32 -3.25 -12.67
CA ALA A 179 31.26 -3.02 -11.58
C ALA A 179 31.80 -4.34 -11.01
N THR A 180 30.98 -5.39 -10.91
CA THR A 180 31.45 -6.73 -10.52
C THR A 180 32.40 -7.30 -11.58
N LYS A 181 32.05 -7.23 -12.87
CA LYS A 181 32.93 -7.68 -13.95
C LYS A 181 34.25 -6.93 -14.04
N GLN A 182 34.25 -5.63 -13.73
CA GLN A 182 35.47 -4.85 -13.64
C GLN A 182 36.38 -5.35 -12.50
N ARG A 183 35.81 -5.64 -11.33
CA ARG A 183 36.57 -6.24 -10.21
C ARG A 183 37.11 -7.63 -10.57
N ASP A 184 36.29 -8.48 -11.17
CA ASP A 184 36.71 -9.81 -11.65
C ASP A 184 37.87 -9.69 -12.66
N TYR A 185 37.79 -8.70 -13.57
CA TYR A 185 38.85 -8.41 -14.54
C TYR A 185 40.14 -7.95 -13.87
N ASP A 186 40.05 -7.01 -12.92
CA ASP A 186 41.20 -6.50 -12.19
C ASP A 186 41.88 -7.61 -11.37
N GLU A 187 41.10 -8.50 -10.74
CA GLU A 187 41.62 -9.68 -10.04
C GLU A 187 42.32 -10.65 -11.00
N LEU A 188 41.71 -10.91 -12.17
CA LEU A 188 42.30 -11.78 -13.18
C LEU A 188 43.60 -11.20 -13.75
N LEU A 189 43.68 -9.87 -13.89
CA LEU A 189 44.90 -9.19 -14.32
C LEU A 189 46.01 -9.36 -13.29
N LEU A 190 45.68 -9.24 -12.00
CA LEU A 190 46.63 -9.45 -10.91
C LEU A 190 47.13 -10.90 -10.89
N LEU A 191 46.21 -11.87 -11.01
CA LEU A 191 46.53 -13.29 -11.09
C LEU A 191 47.38 -13.62 -12.32
N SER A 192 47.12 -12.97 -13.46
CA SER A 192 47.96 -13.09 -14.66
C SER A 192 49.36 -12.53 -14.41
N GLY A 193 49.49 -11.44 -13.67
CA GLY A 193 50.77 -10.89 -13.25
C GLY A 193 51.56 -11.90 -12.40
N ASP A 194 50.92 -12.46 -11.38
CA ASP A 194 51.51 -13.47 -10.50
C ASP A 194 51.92 -14.74 -11.26
N ALA A 195 51.06 -15.23 -12.17
CA ALA A 195 51.35 -16.39 -13.01
C ALA A 195 52.55 -16.14 -13.95
N ASN A 196 52.65 -14.94 -14.54
CA ASN A 196 53.79 -14.55 -15.36
C ASN A 196 55.07 -14.48 -14.53
N HIS A 197 55.01 -13.90 -13.34
CA HIS A 197 56.16 -13.84 -12.44
C HIS A 197 56.62 -15.24 -12.01
N ALA A 198 55.68 -16.12 -11.63
CA ALA A 198 55.99 -17.50 -11.29
C ALA A 198 56.64 -18.26 -12.46
N ARG A 199 56.16 -18.03 -13.69
CA ARG A 199 56.78 -18.59 -14.90
C ARG A 199 58.19 -18.05 -15.12
N GLU A 200 58.41 -16.75 -14.94
CA GLU A 200 59.75 -16.14 -15.07
C GLU A 200 60.72 -16.70 -14.04
N VAL A 201 60.31 -16.81 -12.77
CA VAL A 201 61.13 -17.40 -11.71
C VAL A 201 61.46 -18.85 -12.02
N ALA A 202 60.47 -19.65 -12.46
CA ALA A 202 60.71 -21.05 -12.85
C ALA A 202 61.64 -21.16 -14.07
N SER A 203 61.51 -20.26 -15.05
CA SER A 203 62.38 -20.21 -16.23
C SER A 203 63.81 -19.81 -15.86
N GLN A 204 63.98 -18.83 -14.99
CA GLN A 204 65.29 -18.40 -14.48
C GLN A 204 65.96 -19.52 -13.67
N GLU A 205 65.22 -20.21 -12.80
CA GLU A 205 65.78 -21.34 -12.04
C GLU A 205 66.14 -22.50 -12.97
N LEU A 206 65.32 -22.79 -13.99
CA LEU A 206 65.65 -23.78 -15.00
C LEU A 206 66.93 -23.41 -15.76
N GLU A 207 67.10 -22.14 -16.13
CA GLU A 207 68.31 -21.65 -16.80
C GLU A 207 69.53 -21.74 -15.88
N ARG A 208 69.40 -21.38 -14.61
CA ARG A 208 70.45 -21.51 -13.59
C ARG A 208 70.90 -22.96 -13.43
N VAL A 209 69.95 -23.89 -13.33
CA VAL A 209 70.24 -25.33 -13.20
C VAL A 209 70.88 -25.87 -14.48
N LYS A 210 70.40 -25.47 -15.66
CA LYS A 210 71.02 -25.84 -16.95
C LYS A 210 72.46 -25.33 -17.05
N ALA A 211 72.71 -24.07 -16.73
CA ALA A 211 74.05 -23.49 -16.73
C ALA A 211 74.98 -24.23 -15.76
N GLY A 212 74.51 -24.54 -14.55
CA GLY A 212 75.26 -25.33 -13.58
C GLY A 212 75.59 -26.75 -14.09
N TYR A 213 74.63 -27.42 -14.75
CA TYR A 213 74.87 -28.73 -15.36
C TYR A 213 75.90 -28.66 -16.49
N GLU A 214 75.84 -27.63 -17.34
CA GLU A 214 76.81 -27.41 -18.41
C GLU A 214 78.21 -27.10 -17.88
N GLU A 215 78.32 -26.33 -16.79
CA GLU A 215 79.58 -26.06 -16.10
C GLU A 215 80.16 -27.32 -15.48
N GLU A 216 79.36 -28.13 -14.78
CA GLU A 216 79.80 -29.42 -14.25
C GLU A 216 80.24 -30.36 -15.37
N ARG A 217 79.50 -30.41 -16.48
CA ARG A 217 79.87 -31.20 -17.64
C ARG A 217 81.21 -30.72 -18.22
N ARG A 218 81.38 -29.41 -18.41
CA ARG A 218 82.65 -28.81 -18.86
C ARG A 218 83.80 -29.13 -17.90
N ARG A 219 83.54 -29.08 -16.60
CA ARG A 219 84.52 -29.41 -15.55
C ARG A 219 84.90 -30.89 -15.63
N ARG A 220 83.93 -31.81 -15.69
CA ARG A 220 84.20 -33.26 -15.85
C ARG A 220 84.96 -33.56 -17.14
N GLU A 221 84.60 -32.93 -18.26
CA GLU A 221 85.33 -33.07 -19.53
C GLU A 221 86.76 -32.51 -19.45
N ALA A 222 86.99 -31.45 -18.67
CA ALA A 222 88.33 -30.91 -18.42
C ALA A 222 89.17 -31.84 -17.52
N GLU A 223 88.60 -32.33 -16.42
CA GLU A 223 89.23 -33.29 -15.51
C GLU A 223 89.57 -34.61 -16.24
N LEU A 224 88.66 -35.13 -17.08
CA LEU A 224 88.94 -36.30 -17.92
C LEU A 224 90.07 -36.04 -18.93
N ARG A 225 90.10 -34.85 -19.54
CA ARG A 225 91.20 -34.45 -20.44
C ARG A 225 92.53 -34.38 -19.70
N GLU A 226 92.56 -33.78 -18.52
CA GLU A 226 93.76 -33.71 -17.67
C GLU A 226 94.24 -35.12 -17.27
N LYS A 227 93.32 -36.00 -16.84
CA LYS A 227 93.66 -37.40 -16.51
C LYS A 227 94.15 -38.17 -17.73
N HIS A 228 93.58 -37.96 -18.91
CA HIS A 228 94.10 -38.55 -20.15
C HIS A 228 95.49 -38.03 -20.50
N GLN A 229 95.77 -36.74 -20.29
CA GLN A 229 97.10 -36.16 -20.48
C GLN A 229 98.12 -36.74 -19.48
N GLU A 230 97.75 -36.85 -18.20
CA GLU A 230 98.58 -37.45 -17.15
C GLU A 230 98.91 -38.92 -17.47
N LEU A 231 97.92 -39.70 -17.90
CA LEU A 231 98.13 -41.09 -18.32
C LEU A 231 99.01 -41.19 -19.57
N ALA A 232 98.84 -40.31 -20.56
CA ALA A 232 99.69 -40.26 -21.75
C ALA A 232 101.14 -39.93 -21.38
N LEU A 233 101.35 -38.95 -20.50
CA LEU A 233 102.67 -38.58 -20.00
C LEU A 233 103.30 -39.73 -19.19
N ARG A 234 102.53 -40.37 -18.30
CA ARG A 234 102.97 -41.52 -17.52
C ARG A 234 103.37 -42.68 -18.41
N ARG A 235 102.60 -42.96 -19.46
CA ARG A 235 102.93 -43.98 -20.47
C ARG A 235 104.24 -43.64 -21.18
N GLN A 236 104.41 -42.39 -21.63
CA GLN A 236 105.65 -41.93 -22.24
C GLN A 236 106.86 -42.06 -21.29
N THR A 237 106.71 -41.70 -20.02
CA THR A 237 107.78 -41.87 -19.02
C THR A 237 108.08 -43.34 -18.72
N GLN A 238 107.08 -44.20 -18.62
CA GLN A 238 107.27 -45.65 -18.48
C GLN A 238 108.01 -46.23 -19.69
N ASP A 239 107.65 -45.81 -20.91
CA ASP A 239 108.34 -46.26 -22.13
C ASP A 239 109.82 -45.82 -22.13
N LEU A 240 110.12 -44.60 -21.64
CA LEU A 240 111.50 -44.10 -21.49
C LEU A 240 112.27 -44.83 -20.37
N LEU A 241 111.63 -45.07 -19.23
CA LEU A 241 112.20 -45.84 -18.11
C LEU A 241 112.49 -47.27 -18.52
N GLN A 242 111.58 -47.96 -19.19
CA GLN A 242 111.82 -49.31 -19.71
C GLN A 242 112.99 -49.35 -20.70
N LYS A 243 113.14 -48.33 -21.55
CA LYS A 243 114.33 -48.19 -22.42
C LYS A 243 115.60 -48.00 -21.60
N ARG A 244 115.56 -47.18 -20.55
CA ARG A 244 116.72 -46.91 -19.68
C ARG A 244 117.07 -48.09 -18.77
N GLU A 245 116.10 -48.83 -18.22
CA GLU A 245 116.30 -50.05 -17.45
C GLU A 245 116.91 -51.15 -18.31
N ARG A 246 116.48 -51.30 -19.57
CA ARG A 246 117.17 -52.19 -20.52
C ARG A 246 118.63 -51.80 -20.75
N MET A 247 118.96 -50.50 -20.76
CA MET A 247 120.34 -50.03 -20.86
C MET A 247 121.12 -50.13 -19.54
N GLN A 248 120.48 -49.91 -18.38
CA GLN A 248 121.12 -50.02 -17.07
C GLN A 248 121.29 -51.46 -16.60
N GLN A 249 120.41 -52.38 -16.97
CA GLN A 249 120.65 -53.82 -16.77
C GLN A 249 121.84 -54.32 -17.59
N ALA A 250 122.17 -53.65 -18.70
CA ALA A 250 123.41 -53.90 -19.44
C ALA A 250 124.65 -53.35 -18.72
N ILE A 251 124.53 -52.23 -17.97
CA ILE A 251 125.66 -51.57 -17.25
C ILE A 251 125.85 -52.11 -15.83
N LYS A 252 124.78 -52.47 -15.09
CA LYS A 252 124.87 -53.05 -13.74
C LYS A 252 125.40 -54.49 -13.73
N ALA A 253 125.36 -55.19 -14.86
CA ALA A 253 126.12 -56.43 -15.02
C ALA A 253 127.65 -56.18 -15.04
N GLU A 254 128.08 -54.92 -15.11
CA GLU A 254 129.47 -54.49 -15.27
C GLU A 254 130.07 -53.82 -14.00
N GLU A 255 129.29 -53.53 -12.94
CA GLU A 255 129.72 -52.65 -11.83
C GLU A 255 129.50 -53.19 -10.38
N GLU A 256 129.16 -54.46 -10.15
CA GLU A 256 129.14 -55.04 -8.78
C GLU A 256 130.53 -55.52 -8.32
N GLU A 257 131.48 -54.59 -8.16
CA GLU A 257 132.76 -54.81 -7.47
C GLU A 257 133.14 -53.56 -6.64
N GLY A 258 132.97 -53.61 -5.30
CA GLY A 258 133.77 -52.77 -4.39
C GLY A 258 133.06 -51.78 -3.44
N ASN A 259 132.70 -52.32 -2.27
CA ASN A 259 132.64 -51.84 -0.86
C ASN A 259 133.14 -50.45 -0.34
N GLU A 260 132.46 -50.05 0.75
CA GLU A 260 132.90 -49.46 2.07
C GLU A 260 133.55 -48.05 2.16
N GLN A 261 133.02 -47.07 2.94
CA GLN A 261 133.12 -46.83 4.41
C GLN A 261 134.58 -46.64 4.90
N GLU A 262 134.98 -45.76 5.84
CA GLU A 262 134.41 -44.81 6.80
C GLU A 262 135.59 -44.04 7.46
N GLY A 263 135.31 -42.96 8.21
CA GLY A 263 136.12 -42.61 9.40
C GLY A 263 136.57 -41.16 9.52
N GLU A 264 136.05 -40.40 10.49
CA GLU A 264 136.74 -39.20 11.00
C GLU A 264 136.20 -38.71 12.36
N GLU A 265 136.70 -39.30 13.46
CA GLU A 265 136.36 -38.90 14.83
C GLU A 265 137.40 -37.99 15.50
N SER A 266 138.36 -37.45 14.74
CA SER A 266 139.44 -36.59 15.28
C SER A 266 139.26 -35.07 15.02
N LEU A 267 138.21 -34.67 14.28
CA LEU A 267 137.91 -33.26 13.98
C LEU A 267 137.07 -32.54 15.07
N ARG A 268 136.61 -33.27 16.08
CA ARG A 268 135.51 -32.82 16.95
C ARG A 268 135.92 -31.86 18.07
N LYS A 269 137.20 -31.81 18.45
CA LYS A 269 137.66 -31.04 19.63
C LYS A 269 138.25 -29.66 19.32
N ALA A 270 138.71 -29.42 18.08
CA ALA A 270 139.12 -28.08 17.63
C ALA A 270 137.91 -27.20 17.21
N ALA A 271 136.77 -27.82 16.90
CA ALA A 271 135.53 -27.13 16.54
C ALA A 271 134.84 -26.43 17.73
N ALA A 272 135.11 -26.84 18.97
CA ALA A 272 134.35 -26.41 20.15
C ALA A 272 134.69 -25.00 20.66
N VAL A 273 135.91 -24.51 20.45
CA VAL A 273 136.33 -23.17 20.94
C VAL A 273 136.02 -22.06 19.93
N ASN A 274 136.10 -22.35 18.63
CA ASN A 274 135.56 -21.49 17.58
C ASN A 274 134.02 -21.44 17.60
N ALA A 275 133.36 -22.45 18.19
CA ALA A 275 131.91 -22.46 18.32
C ALA A 275 131.38 -21.36 19.26
N ILE A 276 132.12 -20.96 20.31
CA ILE A 276 131.59 -20.07 21.35
C ILE A 276 131.60 -18.59 20.92
N THR A 277 132.68 -18.13 20.26
CA THR A 277 132.73 -16.78 19.64
C THR A 277 131.87 -16.70 18.38
N ALA A 278 131.75 -17.80 17.63
CA ALA A 278 130.77 -17.91 16.56
C ALA A 278 129.33 -17.86 17.10
N THR A 279 129.03 -18.40 18.30
CA THR A 279 127.65 -18.38 18.85
C THR A 279 127.15 -16.99 19.22
N MET A 280 128.00 -16.05 19.67
CA MET A 280 127.53 -14.68 19.99
C MET A 280 127.28 -13.83 18.73
N ILE A 281 128.18 -13.87 17.74
CA ILE A 281 127.96 -13.23 16.43
C ILE A 281 126.81 -13.94 15.68
N SER A 282 126.67 -15.25 15.86
CA SER A 282 125.54 -16.03 15.36
C SER A 282 124.24 -15.63 16.05
N GLN A 283 124.21 -15.35 17.35
CA GLN A 283 122.99 -14.90 18.04
C GLN A 283 122.52 -13.54 17.53
N GLU A 284 123.41 -12.56 17.37
CA GLU A 284 123.03 -11.25 16.83
C GLU A 284 122.58 -11.33 15.36
N ARG A 285 123.24 -12.18 14.56
CA ARG A 285 122.79 -12.53 13.20
C ARG A 285 121.49 -13.33 13.20
N LEU A 286 121.24 -14.17 14.20
CA LEU A 286 120.02 -14.98 14.33
C LEU A 286 118.85 -14.09 14.72
N GLU A 287 119.05 -13.06 15.55
CA GLU A 287 118.01 -12.07 15.85
C GLU A 287 117.68 -11.20 14.64
N GLN A 288 118.69 -10.76 13.88
CA GLN A 288 118.47 -10.08 12.60
C GLN A 288 117.81 -11.01 11.57
N LYS A 289 118.21 -12.28 11.51
CA LYS A 289 117.61 -13.28 10.65
C LYS A 289 116.18 -13.61 11.08
N ASN A 290 115.88 -13.67 12.37
CA ASN A 290 114.52 -13.88 12.88
C ASN A 290 113.62 -12.69 12.52
N LYS A 291 114.14 -11.45 12.60
CA LYS A 291 113.40 -10.27 12.11
C LYS A 291 113.17 -10.35 10.59
N ILE A 292 114.17 -10.73 9.82
CA ILE A 292 114.06 -10.95 8.37
C ILE A 292 113.06 -12.07 8.08
N ASP A 293 113.09 -13.19 8.80
CA ASP A 293 112.18 -14.33 8.65
C ASP A 293 110.74 -13.96 9.01
N ILE A 294 110.53 -13.08 10.01
CA ILE A 294 109.20 -12.54 10.35
C ILE A 294 108.69 -11.66 9.21
N PHE A 295 109.52 -10.75 8.70
CA PHE A 295 109.14 -9.92 7.55
C PHE A 295 108.93 -10.77 6.30
N GLU A 296 109.76 -11.77 6.05
CA GLU A 296 109.66 -12.68 4.92
C GLU A 296 108.42 -13.57 5.02
N GLN A 297 108.05 -14.04 6.21
CA GLN A 297 106.78 -14.74 6.43
C GLN A 297 105.57 -13.83 6.24
N ALA A 298 105.62 -12.58 6.71
CA ALA A 298 104.58 -11.60 6.47
C ALA A 298 104.46 -11.28 4.96
N PHE A 299 105.58 -11.13 4.27
CA PHE A 299 105.62 -10.91 2.82
C PHE A 299 105.16 -12.13 2.03
N ARG A 300 105.51 -13.36 2.43
CA ARG A 300 104.97 -14.58 1.82
C ARG A 300 103.47 -14.67 1.99
N LYS A 301 102.93 -14.36 3.18
CA LYS A 301 101.48 -14.28 3.38
C LYS A 301 100.81 -13.26 2.46
N ILE A 302 101.40 -12.07 2.31
CA ILE A 302 100.89 -11.05 1.38
C ILE A 302 101.00 -11.54 -0.06
N LYS A 303 102.12 -12.17 -0.44
CA LYS A 303 102.39 -12.73 -1.77
C LYS A 303 101.41 -13.83 -2.14
N ASP A 304 101.11 -14.73 -1.20
CA ASP A 304 100.16 -15.83 -1.35
C ASP A 304 98.72 -15.30 -1.42
N ALA A 305 98.37 -14.27 -0.64
CA ALA A 305 97.04 -13.65 -0.66
C ALA A 305 96.79 -12.80 -1.91
N THR A 306 97.84 -12.16 -2.46
CA THR A 306 97.75 -11.29 -3.65
C THR A 306 98.07 -12.03 -4.96
N GLY A 307 98.68 -13.21 -4.87
CA GLY A 307 99.02 -14.11 -5.99
C GLY A 307 100.05 -13.55 -6.97
N VAL A 308 100.92 -12.63 -6.54
CA VAL A 308 101.92 -11.95 -7.41
C VAL A 308 103.33 -12.42 -7.09
N SER A 309 104.24 -12.38 -8.06
CA SER A 309 105.57 -13.00 -7.92
C SER A 309 106.63 -12.03 -7.40
N ASP A 310 106.50 -10.74 -7.71
CA ASP A 310 107.48 -9.70 -7.39
C ASP A 310 106.92 -8.65 -6.42
N VAL A 311 107.79 -8.10 -5.56
CA VAL A 311 107.45 -7.11 -4.53
C VAL A 311 106.94 -5.81 -5.16
N ASN A 312 107.52 -5.40 -6.28
CA ASN A 312 107.05 -4.21 -7.01
C ASN A 312 105.65 -4.40 -7.60
N GLU A 313 105.30 -5.61 -8.02
CA GLU A 313 103.94 -5.93 -8.50
C GLU A 313 102.92 -5.90 -7.35
N VAL A 314 103.30 -6.35 -6.14
CA VAL A 314 102.46 -6.22 -4.93
C VAL A 314 102.18 -4.75 -4.63
N ILE A 315 103.20 -3.89 -4.67
CA ILE A 315 103.03 -2.45 -4.42
C ILE A 315 102.13 -1.81 -5.47
N GLN A 316 102.35 -2.10 -6.76
CA GLN A 316 101.48 -1.58 -7.82
C GLN A 316 100.04 -2.08 -7.70
N LYS A 317 99.83 -3.36 -7.35
CA LYS A 317 98.48 -3.90 -7.09
C LYS A 317 97.79 -3.22 -5.93
N ILE A 318 98.49 -2.95 -4.82
CA ILE A 318 97.90 -2.24 -3.68
C ILE A 318 97.51 -0.80 -4.07
N ILE A 319 98.39 -0.08 -4.76
CA ILE A 319 98.12 1.31 -5.18
C ILE A 319 96.96 1.38 -6.18
N SER A 320 96.90 0.45 -7.14
CA SER A 320 95.79 0.37 -8.11
C SER A 320 94.49 -0.11 -7.49
N GLN A 321 94.55 -0.96 -6.46
CA GLN A 321 93.38 -1.41 -5.72
C GLN A 321 92.83 -0.32 -4.80
N GLU A 322 93.64 0.61 -4.31
CA GLU A 322 93.21 1.67 -3.40
C GLU A 322 92.09 2.53 -4.00
N GLY A 323 92.17 2.87 -5.29
CA GLY A 323 91.07 3.55 -5.99
C GLY A 323 89.81 2.69 -6.14
N THR A 324 89.96 1.37 -6.34
CA THR A 324 88.80 0.46 -6.40
C THR A 324 88.17 0.23 -5.03
N THR A 325 88.96 0.18 -3.96
CA THR A 325 88.45 0.03 -2.59
C THR A 325 87.76 1.31 -2.14
N GLU A 326 88.29 2.48 -2.46
CA GLU A 326 87.63 3.77 -2.20
C GLU A 326 86.30 3.87 -2.94
N ASN A 327 86.26 3.50 -4.23
CA ASN A 327 85.02 3.46 -5.00
C ASN A 327 84.01 2.46 -4.42
N LEU A 328 84.44 1.27 -3.99
CA LEU A 328 83.57 0.28 -3.33
C LEU A 328 83.07 0.77 -1.97
N MET A 329 83.89 1.48 -1.19
CA MET A 329 83.45 2.11 0.05
C MET A 329 82.41 3.20 -0.20
N LEU A 330 82.60 4.03 -1.22
CA LEU A 330 81.62 5.04 -1.64
C LEU A 330 80.31 4.38 -2.09
N LEU A 331 80.38 3.35 -2.92
CA LEU A 331 79.21 2.59 -3.37
C LEU A 331 78.48 1.92 -2.20
N THR A 332 79.22 1.41 -1.22
CA THR A 332 78.66 0.79 -0.01
C THR A 332 77.94 1.84 0.83
N LYS A 333 78.53 3.02 0.99
CA LYS A 333 77.92 4.14 1.70
C LYS A 333 76.67 4.67 0.98
N GLU A 334 76.70 4.77 -0.34
CA GLU A 334 75.57 5.21 -1.15
C GLU A 334 74.42 4.18 -1.11
N ASN A 335 74.74 2.89 -1.24
CA ASN A 335 73.76 1.82 -1.10
C ASN A 335 73.15 1.77 0.31
N GLN A 336 73.97 1.99 1.35
CA GLN A 336 73.48 2.05 2.73
C GLN A 336 72.50 3.24 2.91
N ALA A 337 72.84 4.42 2.40
CA ALA A 337 71.94 5.57 2.42
C ALA A 337 70.64 5.32 1.65
N LYS A 338 70.73 4.61 0.51
CA LYS A 338 69.56 4.23 -0.28
C LYS A 338 68.66 3.22 0.44
N ILE A 339 69.24 2.27 1.17
CA ILE A 339 68.50 1.33 2.03
C ILE A 339 67.77 2.07 3.15
N GLU A 340 68.42 3.04 3.80
CA GLU A 340 67.79 3.89 4.82
C GLU A 340 66.61 4.69 4.24
N GLN A 341 66.79 5.36 3.10
CA GLN A 341 65.70 6.07 2.41
C GLN A 341 64.53 5.14 2.02
N LEU A 342 64.83 3.94 1.53
CA LEU A 342 63.80 2.95 1.19
C LEU A 342 63.08 2.43 2.44
N ASN A 343 63.77 2.29 3.57
CA ASN A 343 63.15 1.91 4.83
C ASN A 343 62.25 3.02 5.40
N ASP A 344 62.67 4.28 5.30
CA ASP A 344 61.87 5.43 5.73
C ASP A 344 60.61 5.59 4.87
N THR A 345 60.74 5.46 3.54
CA THR A 345 59.58 5.48 2.65
C THR A 345 58.65 4.30 2.88
N LYS A 346 59.18 3.10 3.15
CA LYS A 346 58.39 1.92 3.55
C LYS A 346 57.66 2.14 4.88
N ALA A 347 58.30 2.76 5.86
CA ALA A 347 57.68 3.10 7.14
C ALA A 347 56.55 4.14 6.95
N GLY A 348 56.80 5.20 6.16
CA GLY A 348 55.79 6.20 5.84
C GLY A 348 54.61 5.64 5.03
N MET A 349 54.87 4.76 4.07
CA MET A 349 53.83 4.04 3.32
C MET A 349 53.02 3.12 4.23
N LYS A 350 53.66 2.39 5.16
CA LYS A 350 52.97 1.57 6.15
C LYS A 350 52.10 2.41 7.08
N ALA A 351 52.63 3.52 7.59
CA ALA A 351 51.86 4.46 8.41
C ALA A 351 50.66 5.02 7.65
N ARG A 352 50.82 5.38 6.37
CA ARG A 352 49.69 5.78 5.49
C ARG A 352 48.71 4.65 5.23
N VAL A 353 49.17 3.41 5.11
CA VAL A 353 48.28 2.25 4.93
C VAL A 353 47.52 1.96 6.22
N GLU A 354 48.15 2.07 7.38
CA GLU A 354 47.48 1.96 8.68
C GLU A 354 46.50 3.12 8.88
N GLU A 355 46.92 4.35 8.58
CA GLU A 355 46.04 5.50 8.54
C GLU A 355 44.88 5.21 7.60
N VAL A 356 45.04 4.85 6.34
CA VAL A 356 43.91 4.56 5.45
C VAL A 356 43.08 3.35 5.91
N LYS A 357 43.67 2.33 6.52
CA LYS A 357 42.96 1.16 7.08
C LYS A 357 42.12 1.51 8.30
N TYR A 358 42.56 2.47 9.11
CA TYR A 358 41.91 2.87 10.37
C TYR A 358 41.25 4.28 10.31
N SER A 359 41.49 5.04 9.25
CA SER A 359 41.05 6.40 8.94
C SER A 359 40.32 6.49 7.59
N GLY A 360 40.16 5.38 6.87
CA GLY A 360 39.15 5.27 5.83
C GLY A 360 37.80 5.74 6.40
N PRO A 361 36.86 6.23 5.57
CA PRO A 361 35.66 6.96 6.01
C PRO A 361 34.61 6.06 6.69
N GLY A 362 35.00 5.14 7.56
CA GLY A 362 34.17 4.10 8.15
C GLY A 362 34.65 3.62 9.51
N GLY A 363 35.33 4.47 10.29
CA GLY A 363 35.52 4.18 11.71
C GLY A 363 34.17 4.11 12.42
N GLY A 364 33.73 2.89 12.79
CA GLY A 364 32.70 2.47 13.78
C GLY A 364 31.35 3.20 13.86
N HIS A 365 31.35 4.53 13.91
CA HIS A 365 30.20 5.40 14.07
C HIS A 365 29.28 5.41 12.84
N ARG A 366 29.83 5.30 11.62
CA ARG A 366 29.02 5.20 10.40
C ARG A 366 28.28 3.87 10.29
N ARG A 367 28.86 2.78 10.78
CA ARG A 367 28.17 1.48 10.80
C ARG A 367 27.03 1.48 11.81
N LYS A 368 27.24 2.05 13.01
CA LYS A 368 26.15 2.31 13.95
C LYS A 368 25.08 3.24 13.38
N MET A 369 25.42 4.32 12.69
CA MET A 369 24.42 5.17 12.04
C MET A 369 23.67 4.45 10.92
N VAL A 370 24.33 3.56 10.16
CA VAL A 370 23.67 2.72 9.16
C VAL A 370 22.73 1.72 9.85
N ASP A 371 23.18 1.04 10.91
CA ASP A 371 22.36 0.13 11.70
C ASP A 371 21.16 0.87 12.33
N ASP A 372 21.36 2.08 12.88
CA ASP A 372 20.30 2.95 13.43
C ASP A 372 19.32 3.40 12.34
N HIS A 373 19.81 3.71 11.13
CA HIS A 373 18.95 4.04 10.00
C HIS A 373 18.22 2.82 9.43
N GLU A 374 18.82 1.64 9.45
CA GLU A 374 18.17 0.38 9.10
C GLU A 374 17.09 0.01 10.14
N GLU A 375 17.34 0.26 11.42
CA GLU A 375 16.35 0.10 12.49
C GLU A 375 15.22 1.14 12.39
N GLN A 376 15.53 2.39 12.04
CA GLN A 376 14.53 3.41 11.73
C GLN A 376 13.72 3.06 10.47
N LEU A 377 14.35 2.49 9.45
CA LEU A 377 13.69 2.08 8.21
C LEU A 377 12.73 0.92 8.47
N THR A 378 13.18 -0.10 9.21
CA THR A 378 12.35 -1.25 9.58
C THR A 378 11.20 -0.86 10.51
N SER A 379 11.44 -0.02 11.52
CA SER A 379 10.37 0.50 12.38
C SER A 379 9.37 1.37 11.61
N ALA A 380 9.82 2.22 10.68
CA ALA A 380 8.95 2.99 9.80
C ALA A 380 8.14 2.08 8.84
N ALA A 381 8.76 1.04 8.28
CA ALA A 381 8.09 0.07 7.42
C ALA A 381 6.99 -0.71 8.17
N THR A 382 7.26 -1.19 9.38
CA THR A 382 6.23 -1.87 10.20
C THR A 382 5.09 -0.92 10.62
N ARG A 383 5.39 0.37 10.82
CA ARG A 383 4.36 1.38 11.11
C ARG A 383 3.51 1.65 9.88
N LEU A 384 4.13 1.73 8.70
CA LEU A 384 3.44 1.88 7.42
C LEU A 384 2.49 0.71 7.19
N GLU A 385 2.92 -0.53 7.40
CA GLU A 385 2.03 -1.68 7.21
C GLU A 385 0.89 -1.74 8.21
N ARG A 386 1.13 -1.38 9.48
CA ARG A 386 0.05 -1.21 10.46
C ARG A 386 -0.96 -0.15 10.01
N CYS A 387 -0.50 0.97 9.47
CA CYS A 387 -1.39 2.02 8.95
C CYS A 387 -2.15 1.57 7.70
N LYS A 388 -1.52 0.84 6.78
CA LYS A 388 -2.17 0.29 5.59
C LYS A 388 -3.26 -0.71 5.95
N LEU A 389 -2.99 -1.67 6.83
CA LEU A 389 -4.00 -2.64 7.28
C LEU A 389 -5.20 -1.94 7.95
N LYS A 390 -4.94 -0.93 8.79
CA LYS A 390 -6.01 -0.10 9.39
C LYS A 390 -6.81 0.63 8.32
N TYR A 391 -6.14 1.22 7.33
CA TYR A 391 -6.78 1.91 6.22
C TYR A 391 -7.63 0.95 5.38
N GLU A 392 -7.13 -0.24 5.04
CA GLU A 392 -7.87 -1.24 4.29
C GLU A 392 -9.13 -1.71 5.05
N ARG A 393 -9.02 -1.92 6.37
CA ARG A 393 -10.17 -2.25 7.22
C ARG A 393 -11.20 -1.13 7.22
N LEU A 394 -10.78 0.12 7.41
CA LEU A 394 -11.66 1.29 7.38
C LEU A 394 -12.28 1.52 5.99
N ALA A 395 -11.52 1.31 4.92
CA ALA A 395 -12.02 1.42 3.55
C ALA A 395 -13.10 0.36 3.27
N LYS A 396 -12.89 -0.89 3.69
CA LYS A 396 -13.93 -1.94 3.61
C LYS A 396 -15.19 -1.54 4.38
N MET A 397 -15.04 -1.00 5.60
CA MET A 397 -16.17 -0.52 6.39
C MET A 397 -16.92 0.63 5.72
N LEU A 398 -16.19 1.61 5.15
CA LEU A 398 -16.77 2.73 4.42
C LEU A 398 -17.53 2.27 3.15
N ILE A 399 -17.00 1.29 2.42
CA ILE A 399 -17.70 0.68 1.28
C ILE A 399 -19.00 0.02 1.73
N SER A 400 -18.98 -0.74 2.83
CA SER A 400 -20.18 -1.36 3.40
C SER A 400 -21.21 -0.33 3.85
N ILE A 401 -20.77 0.75 4.51
CA ILE A 401 -21.65 1.87 4.90
C ILE A 401 -22.26 2.51 3.66
N LYS A 402 -21.46 2.86 2.65
CA LYS A 402 -21.92 3.47 1.40
C LYS A 402 -22.95 2.59 0.68
N ALA A 403 -22.70 1.28 0.63
CA ALA A 403 -23.65 0.31 0.07
C ALA A 403 -24.96 0.25 0.87
N GLY A 404 -24.89 0.29 2.20
CA GLY A 404 -26.07 0.35 3.07
C GLY A 404 -26.89 1.64 2.90
N VAL A 405 -26.21 2.80 2.84
CA VAL A 405 -26.87 4.09 2.58
C VAL A 405 -27.55 4.08 1.21
N LYS A 406 -26.89 3.53 0.18
CA LYS A 406 -27.49 3.37 -1.15
C LYS A 406 -28.73 2.48 -1.11
N HIS A 407 -28.64 1.35 -0.42
CA HIS A 407 -29.78 0.45 -0.29
C HIS A 407 -30.96 1.07 0.48
N LEU A 408 -30.70 1.90 1.49
CA LEU A 408 -31.73 2.69 2.17
C LEU A 408 -32.34 3.74 1.23
N GLN A 409 -31.51 4.43 0.46
CA GLN A 409 -31.94 5.41 -0.55
C GLN A 409 -32.83 4.76 -1.62
N ASP A 410 -32.48 3.58 -2.11
CA ASP A 410 -33.23 2.81 -3.10
C ASP A 410 -34.58 2.33 -2.51
N LYS A 411 -34.61 1.86 -1.26
CA LYS A 411 -35.85 1.45 -0.59
C LYS A 411 -36.82 2.60 -0.31
N LEU A 412 -36.29 3.80 -0.12
CA LEU A 412 -37.09 5.01 0.13
C LEU A 412 -37.45 5.76 -1.16
N ALA A 413 -36.87 5.40 -2.30
CA ALA A 413 -37.17 6.00 -3.60
C ALA A 413 -38.68 6.04 -3.96
N PRO A 414 -39.48 4.97 -3.79
CA PRO A 414 -40.89 4.99 -4.18
C PRO A 414 -41.78 5.91 -3.32
N VAL A 415 -41.34 6.29 -2.12
CA VAL A 415 -42.11 7.15 -1.20
C VAL A 415 -41.48 8.54 -1.10
N ARG A 416 -40.50 8.85 -1.97
CA ARG A 416 -39.71 10.09 -1.90
C ARG A 416 -40.53 11.33 -2.18
N GLU A 417 -41.33 11.31 -3.23
CA GLU A 417 -42.17 12.43 -3.63
C GLU A 417 -43.23 12.74 -2.56
N ASP A 418 -43.86 11.70 -1.99
CA ASP A 418 -44.89 11.81 -0.95
C ASP A 418 -44.37 12.38 0.39
N LEU A 419 -43.06 12.26 0.63
CA LEU A 419 -42.37 12.73 1.83
C LEU A 419 -41.59 14.03 1.61
N GLY A 420 -41.61 14.58 0.39
CA GLY A 420 -40.86 15.80 0.04
C GLY A 420 -39.34 15.62 0.16
N GLY A 421 -38.82 14.44 -0.20
CA GLY A 421 -37.37 14.16 -0.25
C GLY A 421 -36.71 14.73 -1.51
N ARG A 422 -35.47 15.20 -1.40
CA ARG A 422 -34.65 15.59 -2.56
C ARG A 422 -33.88 14.38 -3.08
N GLU A 423 -33.66 14.33 -4.38
CA GLU A 423 -32.78 13.33 -5.00
C GLU A 423 -31.35 13.85 -4.94
N LEU A 424 -30.48 13.10 -4.26
CA LEU A 424 -29.06 13.43 -4.10
C LEU A 424 -28.23 12.27 -4.63
N ASP A 425 -27.28 12.57 -5.50
CA ASP A 425 -26.34 11.56 -6.00
C ASP A 425 -25.40 11.08 -4.89
N LEU A 426 -25.15 9.78 -4.84
CA LEU A 426 -24.38 9.13 -3.79
C LEU A 426 -22.89 9.05 -4.17
N THR A 427 -22.16 10.12 -3.87
CA THR A 427 -20.71 10.28 -4.05
C THR A 427 -19.98 10.22 -2.71
N ASP A 428 -18.65 10.08 -2.70
CA ASP A 428 -17.88 9.96 -1.46
C ASP A 428 -17.99 11.21 -0.56
N GLU A 429 -18.24 12.38 -1.15
CA GLU A 429 -18.45 13.64 -0.42
C GLU A 429 -19.90 13.81 0.07
N THR A 430 -20.86 13.20 -0.64
CA THR A 430 -22.30 13.37 -0.36
C THR A 430 -22.93 12.23 0.44
N VAL A 431 -22.18 11.16 0.79
CA VAL A 431 -22.69 10.02 1.59
C VAL A 431 -23.40 10.48 2.86
N VAL A 432 -22.83 11.45 3.58
CA VAL A 432 -23.40 11.97 4.83
C VAL A 432 -24.69 12.76 4.57
N ALA A 433 -24.73 13.57 3.51
CA ALA A 433 -25.92 14.33 3.14
C ALA A 433 -27.08 13.40 2.73
N VAL A 434 -26.78 12.35 1.96
CA VAL A 434 -27.75 11.32 1.59
C VAL A 434 -28.24 10.57 2.83
N LEU A 435 -27.35 10.24 3.78
CA LEU A 435 -27.72 9.58 5.02
C LEU A 435 -28.69 10.44 5.86
N VAL A 436 -28.40 11.72 6.05
CA VAL A 436 -29.28 12.66 6.77
C VAL A 436 -30.65 12.78 6.10
N GLU A 437 -30.68 12.80 4.76
CA GLU A 437 -31.94 12.83 4.03
C GLU A 437 -32.74 11.52 4.18
N THR A 438 -32.07 10.37 4.10
CA THR A 438 -32.72 9.07 4.35
C THR A 438 -33.25 8.96 5.78
N GLU A 439 -32.52 9.49 6.77
CA GLU A 439 -32.96 9.54 8.17
C GLU A 439 -34.22 10.41 8.33
N ARG A 440 -34.22 11.63 7.77
CA ARG A 440 -35.38 12.53 7.79
C ARG A 440 -36.62 11.87 7.17
N MET A 441 -36.45 11.20 6.04
CA MET A 441 -37.53 10.49 5.36
C MET A 441 -38.04 9.30 6.19
N SER A 442 -37.14 8.48 6.74
CA SER A 442 -37.51 7.36 7.62
C SER A 442 -38.24 7.81 8.88
N LEU A 443 -37.83 8.90 9.52
CA LEU A 443 -38.51 9.48 10.68
C LEU A 443 -39.91 9.97 10.32
N THR A 444 -40.05 10.68 9.19
CA THR A 444 -41.35 11.18 8.71
C THR A 444 -42.30 10.01 8.39
N LEU A 445 -41.79 8.96 7.74
CA LEU A 445 -42.56 7.74 7.44
C LEU A 445 -42.97 7.01 8.73
N THR A 446 -42.07 6.91 9.72
CA THR A 446 -42.38 6.30 11.01
C THR A 446 -43.46 7.09 11.76
N SER A 447 -43.41 8.42 11.73
CA SER A 447 -44.45 9.27 12.32
C SER A 447 -45.80 9.11 11.62
N ARG A 448 -45.83 9.02 10.28
CA ARG A 448 -47.06 8.73 9.51
C ARG A 448 -47.62 7.34 9.82
N MET A 449 -46.75 6.33 9.94
CA MET A 449 -47.17 4.97 10.32
C MET A 449 -47.72 4.90 11.75
N LYS A 450 -47.14 5.65 12.68
CA LYS A 450 -47.65 5.77 14.06
C LYS A 450 -49.02 6.45 14.08
N ALA A 451 -49.21 7.51 13.31
CA ALA A 451 -50.50 8.17 13.16
C ALA A 451 -51.56 7.24 12.53
N ALA A 452 -51.21 6.53 11.46
CA ALA A 452 -52.11 5.57 10.81
C ALA A 452 -52.49 4.40 11.72
N LYS A 453 -51.54 3.87 12.51
CA LYS A 453 -51.83 2.84 13.51
C LYS A 453 -52.72 3.36 14.65
N ALA A 454 -52.54 4.61 15.06
CA ALA A 454 -53.41 5.24 16.07
C ALA A 454 -54.83 5.41 15.53
N GLU A 455 -55.00 5.85 14.28
CA GLU A 455 -56.30 5.92 13.61
C GLU A 455 -56.96 4.53 13.47
N GLU A 456 -56.19 3.50 13.08
CA GLU A 456 -56.68 2.12 12.97
C GLU A 456 -57.11 1.53 14.33
N LEU A 457 -56.37 1.84 15.40
CA LEU A 457 -56.74 1.46 16.77
C LEU A 457 -58.00 2.18 17.27
N VAL A 458 -58.17 3.46 16.94
CA VAL A 458 -59.39 4.23 17.26
C VAL A 458 -60.58 3.68 16.48
N LEU A 459 -60.43 3.43 15.18
CA LEU A 459 -61.48 2.86 14.31
C LEU A 459 -61.86 1.42 14.69
N SER A 460 -60.90 0.59 15.07
CA SER A 460 -61.17 -0.78 15.52
C SER A 460 -61.87 -0.83 16.87
N ARG A 461 -61.51 0.04 17.83
CA ARG A 461 -62.25 0.18 19.10
C ARG A 461 -63.65 0.75 18.92
N SER A 462 -63.82 1.75 18.04
CA SER A 462 -65.12 2.34 17.71
C SER A 462 -66.06 1.32 17.01
N ARG A 463 -65.50 0.35 16.28
CA ARG A 463 -66.27 -0.80 15.72
C ARG A 463 -66.61 -1.88 16.75
N GLN A 464 -65.85 -1.99 17.84
CA GLN A 464 -66.03 -3.03 18.87
C GLN A 464 -66.94 -2.57 20.02
N ALA A 465 -67.04 -1.26 20.26
CA ALA A 465 -67.93 -0.64 21.24
C ALA A 465 -69.12 0.03 20.53
N GLY A 466 -70.21 -0.72 20.31
CA GLY A 466 -71.50 -0.15 19.95
C GLY A 466 -72.21 0.37 21.20
N GLY A 467 -72.00 1.64 21.55
CA GLY A 467 -72.70 2.32 22.65
C GLY A 467 -72.11 3.70 22.95
N GLU A 468 -72.97 4.67 23.28
CA GLU A 468 -72.65 6.05 23.64
C GLU A 468 -71.56 6.16 24.73
N PHE A 469 -70.59 7.06 24.57
CA PHE A 469 -69.54 7.37 25.56
C PHE A 469 -69.38 8.87 25.78
N ASP A 470 -69.07 9.23 27.03
CA ASP A 470 -68.81 10.58 27.54
C ASP A 470 -67.47 11.16 27.04
N GLU A 471 -67.47 12.46 26.71
CA GLU A 471 -66.34 13.19 26.10
C GLU A 471 -65.05 13.18 26.97
N GLU A 472 -65.14 12.96 28.29
CA GLU A 472 -63.99 12.93 29.20
C GLU A 472 -63.21 11.59 29.17
N GLU A 473 -63.86 10.45 28.84
CA GLU A 473 -63.18 9.14 28.76
C GLU A 473 -62.43 8.94 27.44
N GLU A 474 -62.84 9.62 26.36
CA GLU A 474 -62.11 9.62 25.07
C GLU A 474 -60.76 10.32 25.18
N GLU A 475 -60.68 11.43 25.93
CA GLU A 475 -59.46 12.24 26.05
C GLU A 475 -58.39 11.53 26.89
N GLU A 476 -58.75 10.86 27.99
CA GLU A 476 -57.82 10.01 28.76
C GLU A 476 -57.34 8.78 27.98
N ALA A 477 -58.18 8.20 27.12
CA ALA A 477 -57.81 7.06 26.28
C ALA A 477 -56.79 7.45 25.19
N LEU A 478 -56.96 8.62 24.56
CA LEU A 478 -56.01 9.18 23.59
C LEU A 478 -54.63 9.45 24.23
N ILE A 479 -54.60 9.94 25.47
CA ILE A 479 -53.37 10.21 26.23
C ILE A 479 -52.64 8.90 26.60
N LYS A 480 -53.36 7.85 27.03
CA LYS A 480 -52.78 6.52 27.32
C LYS A 480 -52.24 5.79 26.08
N ILE A 481 -52.88 5.97 24.92
CA ILE A 481 -52.40 5.43 23.63
C ILE A 481 -51.13 6.15 23.18
N GLY A 482 -51.06 7.47 23.35
CA GLY A 482 -49.84 8.26 23.10
C GLY A 482 -48.65 7.82 23.96
N ALA A 483 -48.91 7.39 25.20
CA ALA A 483 -47.88 6.91 26.13
C ALA A 483 -47.41 5.47 25.86
N SER A 484 -48.25 4.60 25.30
CA SER A 484 -47.93 3.17 25.08
C SER A 484 -47.08 2.88 23.82
N ILE A 485 -46.86 3.90 22.96
CA ILE A 485 -46.04 3.79 21.73
C ILE A 485 -44.55 4.05 22.01
N GLN A 486 -44.15 4.12 23.28
CA GLN A 486 -42.74 4.15 23.70
C GLN A 486 -42.32 2.76 24.19
N LEU A 487 -41.28 2.22 23.56
CA LEU A 487 -40.59 0.96 23.85
C LEU A 487 -41.37 -0.35 23.60
N GLU A 488 -41.36 -0.79 22.33
CA GLU A 488 -41.16 -2.22 22.07
C GLU A 488 -39.85 -2.40 21.32
N GLY A 489 -38.93 -3.14 21.94
CA GLY A 489 -37.68 -3.56 21.36
C GLY A 489 -37.90 -4.44 20.13
N VAL A 490 -36.87 -4.49 19.29
CA VAL A 490 -36.80 -5.17 17.98
C VAL A 490 -37.61 -6.47 17.94
N ASP A 491 -38.70 -6.45 17.18
CA ASP A 491 -39.61 -7.57 16.95
C ASP A 491 -38.88 -8.74 16.24
N GLU A 492 -38.74 -9.86 16.96
CA GLU A 492 -38.12 -11.11 16.48
C GLU A 492 -38.87 -11.72 15.28
N SER A 493 -40.16 -11.39 15.13
CA SER A 493 -40.98 -11.80 13.98
C SER A 493 -40.61 -11.02 12.71
N ALA A 494 -40.32 -9.73 12.83
CA ALA A 494 -39.82 -8.90 11.73
C ALA A 494 -38.41 -9.31 11.27
N LEU A 495 -37.61 -9.89 12.17
CA LEU A 495 -36.27 -10.41 11.91
C LEU A 495 -36.28 -11.68 11.05
N GLN A 496 -37.29 -12.55 11.19
CA GLN A 496 -37.45 -13.79 10.41
C GLN A 496 -38.09 -13.57 9.03
N ALA A 497 -38.94 -12.55 8.89
CA ALA A 497 -39.68 -12.28 7.65
C ALA A 497 -38.85 -11.71 6.49
N ARG A 498 -37.57 -11.34 6.70
CA ARG A 498 -36.74 -10.60 5.70
C ARG A 498 -35.32 -11.16 5.55
N PRO A 499 -35.15 -12.36 4.95
CA PRO A 499 -33.87 -13.06 4.83
C PRO A 499 -32.86 -12.43 3.85
N HIS A 500 -33.27 -11.47 3.01
CA HIS A 500 -32.41 -10.83 2.00
C HIS A 500 -32.00 -9.39 2.36
N ASN A 501 -32.24 -8.97 3.60
CA ASN A 501 -31.79 -7.65 4.05
C ASN A 501 -30.29 -7.72 4.36
N GLN A 502 -29.48 -6.99 3.59
CA GLN A 502 -28.02 -6.94 3.78
C GLN A 502 -27.72 -6.25 5.12
N ARG A 503 -27.40 -7.03 6.16
CA ARG A 503 -27.06 -6.51 7.48
C ARG A 503 -25.61 -6.05 7.48
N ILE A 504 -25.38 -4.79 7.85
CA ILE A 504 -24.03 -4.30 8.13
C ILE A 504 -23.70 -4.79 9.53
N GLU A 505 -22.86 -5.81 9.65
CA GLU A 505 -22.22 -6.14 10.92
C GLU A 505 -21.17 -5.06 11.20
N LEU A 506 -21.52 -4.15 12.11
CA LEU A 506 -20.56 -3.23 12.70
C LEU A 506 -19.80 -4.03 13.78
N PRO A 507 -18.46 -4.15 13.68
CA PRO A 507 -17.69 -4.79 14.74
C PRO A 507 -17.98 -4.09 16.08
N SER A 508 -18.30 -4.87 17.12
CA SER A 508 -18.39 -4.32 18.48
C SER A 508 -17.04 -3.67 18.78
N MET A 509 -17.09 -2.44 19.32
CA MET A 509 -15.88 -1.66 19.57
C MET A 509 -15.02 -2.27 20.69
N GLU A 510 -15.52 -3.32 21.36
CA GLU A 510 -14.97 -3.88 22.60
C GLU A 510 -14.21 -5.20 22.42
N ASP A 511 -14.45 -6.00 21.35
CA ASP A 511 -13.92 -7.38 21.30
C ASP A 511 -12.63 -7.61 20.48
N GLU A 512 -12.08 -6.60 19.80
CA GLU A 512 -10.96 -6.84 18.85
C GLU A 512 -9.72 -5.95 19.02
N TRP A 513 -9.66 -5.15 20.08
CA TRP A 513 -8.54 -4.23 20.29
C TRP A 513 -7.34 -4.87 21.00
N ASP A 514 -7.52 -6.10 21.52
CA ASP A 514 -6.53 -6.80 22.36
C ASP A 514 -6.11 -8.19 21.84
N THR A 515 -6.37 -8.50 20.57
CA THR A 515 -5.84 -9.76 20.00
C THR A 515 -4.36 -9.60 19.68
N ASP A 516 -3.52 -10.08 20.59
CA ASP A 516 -2.08 -10.28 20.45
C ASP A 516 -1.72 -10.84 19.04
N PRO A 517 -1.00 -10.08 18.20
CA PRO A 517 -0.59 -10.53 16.86
C PRO A 517 0.33 -11.77 16.87
N HIS A 518 0.90 -12.16 18.02
CA HIS A 518 1.66 -13.41 18.12
C HIS A 518 0.81 -14.68 17.97
N ALA A 519 -0.53 -14.60 18.01
CA ALA A 519 -1.39 -15.75 17.73
C ALA A 519 -1.60 -16.02 16.23
N MET A 520 -1.34 -15.03 15.36
CA MET A 520 -1.51 -15.15 13.90
C MET A 520 -0.19 -15.29 13.12
N ALA A 521 0.97 -15.24 13.80
CA ALA A 521 2.28 -15.51 13.20
C ALA A 521 2.53 -17.01 12.86
N GLY A 522 1.47 -17.83 12.83
CA GLY A 522 1.53 -19.24 12.49
C GLY A 522 1.14 -19.58 11.05
N ASP A 523 0.69 -18.59 10.27
CA ASP A 523 0.30 -18.78 8.87
C ASP A 523 1.17 -17.92 7.97
N MET A 524 2.47 -18.26 7.93
CA MET A 524 3.34 -17.87 6.82
C MET A 524 2.87 -18.65 5.58
N LEU A 525 1.87 -18.10 4.89
CA LEU A 525 1.69 -18.33 3.47
C LEU A 525 2.99 -17.88 2.82
N ALA A 526 3.81 -18.85 2.43
CA ALA A 526 5.00 -18.60 1.64
C ALA A 526 4.56 -17.86 0.37
N ASP A 527 5.13 -16.68 0.17
CA ASP A 527 5.16 -16.00 -1.12
C ASP A 527 5.65 -17.01 -2.17
N VAL A 528 4.71 -17.53 -2.95
CA VAL A 528 5.02 -18.25 -4.19
C VAL A 528 4.94 -17.19 -5.26
N ASP A 529 6.10 -16.64 -5.61
CA ASP A 529 6.33 -15.90 -6.84
C ASP A 529 5.67 -16.67 -8.01
N GLY A 530 4.84 -15.96 -8.76
CA GLY A 530 3.85 -16.52 -9.66
C GLY A 530 4.36 -17.15 -10.96
N ASP A 531 5.64 -17.51 -11.10
CA ASP A 531 6.21 -17.94 -12.39
C ASP A 531 7.19 -19.14 -12.33
N GLU A 532 7.17 -19.98 -11.28
CA GLU A 532 7.91 -21.26 -11.30
C GLU A 532 7.01 -22.49 -11.12
N GLU A 533 7.05 -23.40 -12.10
CA GLU A 533 6.29 -24.65 -12.09
C GLU A 533 6.51 -25.47 -10.80
N LEU A 534 5.39 -25.82 -10.15
CA LEU A 534 5.35 -26.55 -8.88
C LEU A 534 5.84 -28.00 -9.06
N THR A 535 7.10 -28.27 -8.75
CA THR A 535 7.66 -29.63 -8.77
C THR A 535 7.04 -30.52 -7.67
N ARG A 536 6.78 -31.79 -8.00
CA ARG A 536 6.14 -32.82 -7.15
C ARG A 536 6.75 -32.95 -5.75
N ASP A 537 8.05 -32.69 -5.60
CA ASP A 537 8.74 -32.78 -4.31
C ASP A 537 8.46 -31.58 -3.40
N LYS A 538 8.25 -30.37 -3.96
CA LYS A 538 7.81 -29.19 -3.19
C LYS A 538 6.41 -29.40 -2.60
N VAL A 539 5.50 -30.02 -3.38
CA VAL A 539 4.13 -30.35 -2.92
C VAL A 539 4.14 -31.38 -1.79
N LYS A 540 4.96 -32.44 -1.90
CA LYS A 540 5.10 -33.44 -0.84
C LYS A 540 5.64 -32.83 0.46
N LYS A 541 6.62 -31.92 0.35
CA LYS A 541 7.22 -31.26 1.52
C LYS A 541 6.23 -30.34 2.22
N ALA A 542 5.45 -29.57 1.46
CA ALA A 542 4.38 -28.72 1.99
C ALA A 542 3.28 -29.53 2.68
N SER A 543 2.84 -30.63 2.06
CA SER A 543 1.84 -31.54 2.65
C SER A 543 2.31 -32.16 3.97
N HIS A 544 3.57 -32.60 4.02
CA HIS A 544 4.13 -33.20 5.24
C HIS A 544 4.23 -32.20 6.39
N GLN A 545 4.55 -30.94 6.07
CA GLN A 545 4.65 -29.85 7.04
C GLN A 545 3.28 -29.46 7.61
N LEU A 546 2.24 -29.45 6.78
CA LEU A 546 0.84 -29.23 7.19
C LEU A 546 0.34 -30.31 8.15
N MET A 547 0.65 -31.58 7.87
CA MET A 547 0.29 -32.70 8.75
C MET A 547 0.98 -32.60 10.12
N SER A 548 2.28 -32.25 10.14
CA SER A 548 3.02 -32.06 11.39
C SER A 548 2.46 -30.91 12.24
N GLN A 549 2.01 -29.83 11.61
CA GLN A 549 1.39 -28.70 12.32
C GLN A 549 0.02 -29.08 12.91
N GLN A 550 -0.79 -29.88 12.21
CA GLN A 550 -2.06 -30.37 12.76
C GLN A 550 -1.86 -31.30 13.96
N GLU A 551 -0.84 -32.16 13.94
CA GLU A 551 -0.49 -33.00 15.09
C GLU A 551 -0.05 -32.17 16.31
N LYS A 552 0.66 -31.06 16.10
CA LYS A 552 1.06 -30.13 17.17
C LYS A 552 -0.13 -29.36 17.75
N LYS A 553 -1.12 -28.98 16.92
CA LYS A 553 -2.35 -28.33 17.38
C LYS A 553 -3.21 -29.26 18.25
N LYS A 554 -3.22 -30.57 17.99
CA LYS A 554 -3.96 -31.55 18.81
C LYS A 554 -3.35 -31.80 20.20
N LYS A 555 -2.08 -31.44 20.44
CA LYS A 555 -1.36 -31.73 21.70
C LYS A 555 -1.37 -30.61 22.75
N LYS A 556 -2.00 -29.45 22.52
CA LYS A 556 -2.06 -28.39 23.55
C LYS A 556 -3.25 -28.60 24.51
N PRO A 557 -3.03 -28.73 25.84
CA PRO A 557 -4.11 -28.89 26.80
C PRO A 557 -4.83 -27.55 27.06
N LYS A 558 -6.17 -27.59 27.13
CA LYS A 558 -7.01 -26.42 27.47
C LYS A 558 -6.78 -26.03 28.93
N LYS A 559 -6.25 -24.83 29.19
CA LYS A 559 -6.24 -24.23 30.54
C LYS A 559 -7.67 -23.89 30.94
N ARG A 560 -8.10 -24.38 32.12
CA ARG A 560 -9.35 -23.98 32.78
C ARG A 560 -9.20 -22.57 33.33
N ARG A 561 -10.24 -21.75 33.16
CA ARG A 561 -10.41 -20.45 33.83
C ARG A 561 -10.98 -20.72 35.22
N ASP A 562 -10.34 -20.15 36.24
CA ASP A 562 -10.96 -19.90 37.55
C ASP A 562 -11.85 -18.66 37.47
#